data_AF-A0A346LZB2-F1
#
_entry.id   AF-A0A346LZB2-F1
#
_cell.length_a   1.000
_cell.length_b   1.000
_cell.length_c   1.000
_cell.angle_alpha   90.00
_cell.angle_beta   90.00
_cell.angle_gamma   90.00
#
_symmetry.space_group_name_H-M   'P 1'
#
loop_
_entity.id
_entity.type
_entity.pdbx_description
1 polymer ?
#
loop_
_entity_poly.entity_id
_entity_poly.type
_entity_poly.pdbx_seq_one_letter_code
_entity_poly.pdbx_strand_id
1 'polypeptide(L)' 'MQNLKTYLSTAPVLAIPWFSFLAGLLIEINRFFPDALTLS' A
#
# COMPACT_ATOMS: atom_id res chain seq x y z
N MET A 1 -16.63 17.92 -11.06
CA MET A 1 -15.53 16.96 -10.76
C MET A 1 -14.56 17.41 -9.66
N GLN A 2 -14.49 18.69 -9.30
CA GLN A 2 -13.51 19.19 -8.30
C GLN A 2 -13.73 18.62 -6.89
N ASN A 3 -14.98 18.58 -6.42
CA ASN A 3 -15.31 18.07 -5.07
C ASN A 3 -14.98 16.58 -4.89
N LEU A 4 -15.12 15.77 -5.95
CA LEU A 4 -14.73 14.36 -5.92
C LEU A 4 -13.21 14.21 -5.75
N LYS A 5 -12.42 15.03 -6.45
CA LYS A 5 -10.95 15.03 -6.30
C LYS A 5 -10.53 15.50 -4.90
N THR A 6 -11.20 16.48 -4.32
CA THR A 6 -10.97 16.94 -2.94
C THR A 6 -11.27 15.83 -1.94
N TYR A 7 -12.39 15.12 -2.10
CA TYR A 7 -12.74 13.99 -1.26
C TYR A 7 -11.71 12.86 -1.36
N LEU A 8 -11.30 12.50 -2.58
CA LEU A 8 -10.26 11.49 -2.81
C LEU A 8 -8.89 11.91 -2.26
N SER A 9 -8.62 13.21 -2.14
CA SER A 9 -7.37 13.75 -1.57
C SER A 9 -7.40 13.90 -0.05
N THR A 10 -8.48 13.49 0.63
CA THR A 10 -8.51 13.50 2.09
C THR A 10 -7.54 12.47 2.65
N ALA A 11 -6.87 12.81 3.75
CA ALA A 11 -5.86 11.96 4.38
C ALA A 11 -6.29 10.49 4.58
N PRO A 12 -7.48 10.18 5.14
CA PRO A 12 -7.91 8.79 5.30
C PRO A 12 -8.19 8.09 3.97
N VAL A 13 -8.72 8.81 2.96
CA VAL A 13 -9.09 8.22 1.67
C VAL A 13 -7.85 7.91 0.82
N LEU A 14 -6.82 8.75 0.86
CA LEU A 14 -5.53 8.45 0.22
C LEU A 14 -4.77 7.33 0.93
N ALA A 15 -4.90 7.24 2.25
CA ALA A 15 -4.20 6.22 3.04
C ALA A 15 -4.64 4.80 2.66
N ILE A 16 -5.92 4.57 2.37
CA ILE A 16 -6.47 3.24 2.06
C ILE A 16 -5.78 2.58 0.85
N PRO A 17 -5.75 3.19 -0.36
CA PRO A 17 -5.08 2.58 -1.51
C PRO A 17 -3.57 2.50 -1.30
N TRP A 18 -2.97 3.46 -0.60
CA TRP A 18 -1.54 3.47 -0.33
C TRP A 18 -1.11 2.31 0.57
N PHE A 19 -1.75 2.16 1.73
CA PHE A 19 -1.46 1.07 2.64
C PHE A 19 -1.93 -0.28 2.12
N SER A 20 -3.03 -0.36 1.36
CA SER A 20 -3.41 -1.61 0.68
C SER A 20 -2.36 -2.05 -0.32
N PHE A 21 -1.83 -1.12 -1.12
CA PHE A 21 -0.78 -1.42 -2.07
C PHE A 21 0.51 -1.86 -1.37
N LEU A 22 0.96 -1.12 -0.36
CA LEU A 22 2.15 -1.47 0.42
C LEU A 22 2.00 -2.81 1.13
N ALA A 23 0.86 -3.06 1.78
CA ALA A 23 0.59 -4.32 2.45
C ALA A 23 0.55 -5.49 1.45
N GLY A 24 -0.16 -5.32 0.33
CA GLY A 24 -0.18 -6.31 -0.74
C GLY A 24 1.23 -6.62 -1.24
N LEU A 25 2.02 -5.60 -1.55
CA LEU A 25 3.40 -5.76 -1.99
C LEU A 25 4.27 -6.50 -0.96
N LEU A 26 4.19 -6.15 0.33
CA LEU A 26 4.92 -6.84 1.39
C LEU A 26 4.49 -8.30 1.54
N ILE A 27 3.19 -8.59 1.41
CA ILE A 27 2.66 -9.96 1.47
C ILE A 27 3.22 -10.77 0.31
N GLU A 28 3.20 -10.24 -0.91
CA GLU A 28 3.72 -10.94 -2.08
C GLU A 28 5.23 -11.18 -1.99
N ILE A 29 6.00 -10.21 -1.48
CA ILE A 29 7.44 -10.37 -1.23
C ILE A 29 7.69 -11.54 -0.28
N ASN A 30 6.99 -11.58 0.86
CA ASN A 30 7.15 -12.67 1.83
C ASN A 30 6.59 -14.02 1.31
N ARG A 31 5.67 -14.00 0.34
CA ARG A 31 5.17 -15.22 -0.32
C ARG A 31 6.18 -15.81 -1.30
N PHE A 32 6.87 -14.97 -2.08
CA PHE A 32 7.85 -15.42 -3.07
C PHE A 32 9.24 -15.67 -2.46
N PHE A 33 9.60 -14.91 -1.44
CA PHE A 33 10.87 -15.03 -0.70
C PHE A 33 10.57 -15.28 0.78
N PRO A 34 10.16 -16.51 1.13
CA PRO A 34 9.89 -16.85 2.52
C PRO A 34 11.18 -16.75 3.34
N ASP A 35 11.10 -16.09 4.50
CA ASP A 35 12.16 -16.00 5.51
C ASP A 35 13.42 -15.21 5.08
N ALA A 36 13.22 -13.98 4.59
CA ALA A 36 14.31 -13.05 4.25
C ALA A 36 14.88 -12.37 5.52
N LEU A 37 15.75 -13.06 6.26
CA LEU A 37 16.39 -12.54 7.48
C LEU A 37 17.54 -11.54 7.20
N THR A 38 18.32 -11.78 6.14
CA THR A 38 19.46 -10.95 5.76
C THR A 38 19.50 -10.74 4.25
N LEU A 39 19.89 -9.54 3.81
CA LEU A 39 20.08 -9.23 2.40
C LEU A 39 21.53 -9.54 2.02
N SER A 40 21.83 -10.82 1.82
CA SER A 40 23.16 -11.31 1.41
C SER A 40 23.22 -11.63 -0.08
#